data_AF-A0A332M7Q0-F1
#
_entry.id   AF-A0A332M7Q0-F1
#
_cell.length_a   1.000
_cell.length_b   1.000
_cell.length_c   1.000
_cell.angle_alpha   90.00
_cell.angle_beta   90.00
_cell.angle_gamma   90.00
#
_symmetry.space_group_name_H-M   'P 1'
#
loop_
_entity.id
_entity.type
_entity.pdbx_description
1 polymer ?
#
loop_
_entity_poly.entity_id
_entity_poly.type
_entity_poly.pdbx_seq_one_letter_code
_entity_poly.pdbx_strand_id
1 'polypeptide(L)' 'MHPQIAQVIGVAVMQLLVEKQEPSREALIEMIQVLWQEDQVDLAVELALDVLMLPKE' A
#
# COMPACT_ATOMS: atom_id res chain seq x y z
N MET A 1 3.89 -3.56 15.26
CA MET A 1 3.60 -2.52 14.26
C MET A 1 4.91 -2.13 13.61
N HIS A 2 5.16 -2.53 12.37
CA HIS A 2 6.38 -2.15 11.65
C HIS A 2 6.14 -0.74 11.08
N PRO A 3 6.79 0.32 11.60
CA PRO A 3 6.43 1.70 11.29
C PRO A 3 6.56 2.03 9.79
N GLN A 4 7.49 1.39 9.08
CA GLN A 4 7.62 1.58 7.64
C GLN A 4 6.44 1.01 6.85
N ILE A 5 5.83 -0.11 7.28
CA ILE A 5 4.65 -0.69 6.61
C ILE A 5 3.47 0.28 6.72
N ALA A 6 3.25 0.83 7.92
CA ALA A 6 2.19 1.81 8.14
C ALA A 6 2.40 3.08 7.31
N GLN A 7 3.65 3.45 7.04
CA GLN A 7 3.99 4.60 6.20
C GLN A 7 3.62 4.35 4.73
N VAL A 8 3.99 3.20 4.16
CA VAL A 8 3.63 2.83 2.77
C VAL A 8 2.11 2.83 2.60
N ILE A 9 1.39 2.16 3.51
CA ILE A 9 -0.08 2.13 3.50
C ILE A 9 -0.64 3.54 3.66
N GLY A 10 -0.10 4.34 4.58
CA GLY A 10 -0.54 5.71 4.83
C GLY A 10 -0.40 6.59 3.60
N VAL A 11 0.70 6.50 2.86
CA VAL A 11 0.90 7.24 1.61
C VAL A 11 -0.12 6.80 0.55
N ALA A 12 -0.33 5.49 0.38
CA ALA A 12 -1.33 4.98 -0.58
C ALA A 12 -2.75 5.46 -0.25
N VAL A 13 -3.14 5.45 1.04
CA VAL A 13 -4.42 6.02 1.49
C VAL A 13 -4.50 7.50 1.16
N MET A 14 -3.47 8.28 1.48
CA MET A 14 -3.46 9.72 1.19
C MET A 14 -3.59 10.00 -0.32
N GLN A 15 -2.95 9.20 -1.17
CA GLN A 15 -3.04 9.34 -2.62
C GLN A 15 -4.46 9.06 -3.13
N LEU A 16 -5.09 7.96 -2.70
CA LEU A 16 -6.48 7.63 -3.05
C LEU A 16 -7.45 8.73 -2.61
N LEU A 17 -7.27 9.28 -1.41
CA LEU A 17 -8.10 10.38 -0.90
C LEU A 17 -7.94 11.67 -1.72
N VAL A 18 -6.72 12.00 -2.15
CA VAL A 18 -6.46 13.14 -3.06
C VAL A 18 -7.19 12.94 -4.40
N GLU A 19 -7.22 11.71 -4.89
CA GLU A 19 -7.92 11.32 -6.12
C GLU A 19 -9.44 11.15 -5.93
N LYS A 20 -9.94 11.33 -4.70
CA LYS A 20 -11.35 11.14 -4.30
C LYS A 20 -11.85 9.70 -4.54
N GLN A 21 -10.95 8.74 -4.53
CA GLN A 21 -11.27 7.32 -4.58
C GLN A 21 -11.46 6.77 -3.17
N GLU A 22 -12.43 5.87 -3.00
CA GLU A 22 -12.65 5.18 -1.73
C GLU A 22 -11.51 4.18 -1.47
N PRO A 23 -10.84 4.22 -0.30
CA PRO A 23 -9.76 3.28 0.01
C PRO A 23 -10.31 1.88 0.29
N SER A 24 -10.24 0.99 -0.70
CA SER A 24 -10.43 -0.45 -0.51
C SER A 24 -9.09 -1.19 -0.40
N ARG A 25 -9.13 -2.46 0.04
CA ARG A 25 -7.93 -3.31 0.09
C ARG A 25 -7.30 -3.44 -1.29
N GLU A 26 -8.14 -3.67 -2.29
CA GLU A 26 -7.76 -3.83 -3.69
C GLU A 26 -7.17 -2.52 -4.25
N ALA A 27 -7.84 -1.39 -4.00
CA ALA A 27 -7.35 -0.07 -4.42
C ALA A 27 -6.00 0.28 -3.77
N LEU A 28 -5.78 -0.12 -2.52
CA LEU A 28 -4.50 0.07 -1.84
C LEU A 28 -3.38 -0.77 -2.46
N ILE A 29 -3.66 -2.04 -2.79
CA ILE A 29 -2.68 -2.91 -3.47
C ILE A 29 -2.27 -2.29 -4.81
N GLU A 30 -3.25 -1.90 -5.63
CA GLU A 30 -3.00 -1.26 -6.92
C GLU A 30 -2.22 0.04 -6.75
N MET A 31 -2.63 0.91 -5.81
CA MET A 31 -1.98 2.19 -5.58
C MET A 31 -0.52 2.03 -5.12
N ILE A 32 -0.24 1.07 -4.23
CA ILE A 32 1.14 0.79 -3.79
C ILE A 32 1.99 0.33 -4.97
N GLN A 33 1.48 -0.55 -5.83
CA GLN A 33 2.20 -1.01 -7.03
C GLN A 33 2.46 0.12 -8.05
N VAL A 34 1.53 1.07 -8.19
CA VAL A 34 1.70 2.24 -9.07
C VAL A 34 2.75 3.21 -8.52
N LEU A 35 2.71 3.46 -7.21
CA LEU A 35 3.62 4.42 -6.55
C LEU A 35 5.05 3.90 -6.43
N TRP A 36 5.23 2.60 -6.19
CA TRP A 36 6.54 1.96 -6.06
C TRP A 36 6.78 0.95 -7.18
N GLN A 37 7.27 1.47 -8.32
CA GLN A 37 7.72 0.66 -9.45
C GLN A 37 9.06 -0.06 -9.14
N GLU A 38 9.41 -1.07 -9.94
CA GLU A 38 10.46 -2.08 -9.70
C GLU A 38 11.82 -1.55 -9.17
N ASP A 39 12.23 -0.33 -9.51
CA ASP A 39 13.49 0.28 -9.07
C ASP A 39 13.46 0.88 -7.64
N GLN A 40 12.29 0.95 -7.00
CA GLN A 40 12.10 1.53 -5.66
C GLN A 40 11.41 0.59 -4.66
N VAL A 41 11.27 -0.70 -5.00
CA VAL A 41 10.65 -1.67 -4.11
C VAL A 41 11.60 -1.96 -2.94
N ASP A 42 11.33 -1.33 -1.79
CA ASP A 42 11.99 -1.64 -0.53
C ASP A 42 11.23 -2.75 0.22
N LEU A 43 11.87 -3.34 1.23
CA LEU A 43 11.27 -4.39 2.07
C LEU A 43 9.94 -3.94 2.72
N ALA A 44 9.74 -2.63 2.95
CA ALA A 44 8.51 -2.15 3.55
C ALA A 44 7.33 -2.17 2.56
N VAL A 45 7.60 -1.93 1.27
CA VAL A 45 6.61 -2.06 0.19
C VAL A 45 6.17 -3.51 0.04
N GLU A 46 7.12 -4.45 -0.01
CA GLU A 46 6.81 -5.89 -0.11
C GLU A 46 5.94 -6.35 1.08
N LEU A 47 6.36 -6.02 2.30
CA LEU A 47 5.61 -6.40 3.50
C LEU A 47 4.23 -5.71 3.59
N ALA A 48 4.08 -4.49 3.07
CA ALA A 48 2.79 -3.83 3.00
C ALA A 48 1.83 -4.54 2.03
N LEU A 49 2.34 -4.98 0.88
CA LEU A 49 1.58 -5.79 -0.08
C LEU A 49 1.19 -7.14 0.54
N ASP A 50 2.12 -7.82 1.19
CA ASP A 50 1.85 -9.10 1.87
C ASP A 50 0.73 -8.95 2.90
N VAL A 51 0.78 -7.92 3.75
CA VAL A 51 -0.26 -7.64 4.75
C VAL A 51 -1.64 -7.43 4.11
N LEU A 52 -1.70 -6.78 2.94
CA LEU A 52 -2.94 -6.54 2.22
C LEU A 52 -3.42 -7.77 1.43
N MET A 53 -2.52 -8.63 0.98
CA MET A 53 -2.85 -9.84 0.21
C MET A 53 -3.20 -11.04 1.10
N LEU A 54 -2.77 -11.04 2.36
CA LEU A 54 -3.14 -12.10 3.31
C LEU A 54 -4.67 -12.20 3.44
N PRO A 55 -5.28 -13.39 3.21
CA PRO A 55 -6.69 -13.58 3.44
C PRO A 55 -7.03 -13.26 4.90
N LYS A 56 -8.20 -12.65 5.13
CA LYS A 56 -8.73 -12.58 6.50
C LYS A 56 -9.06 -14.03 6.91
N GLU A 57 -8.47 -14.49 8.02
CA GLU A 57 -8.93 -15.69 8.73
C GLU A 57 -10.43 -15.59 9.09
#